data_AF-A0A251X7X9-F1
#
_entry.id   AF-A0A251X7X9-F1
#
_cell.length_a   1.000
_cell.length_b   1.000
_cell.length_c   1.000
_cell.angle_alpha   90.00
_cell.angle_beta   90.00
_cell.angle_gamma   90.00
#
_symmetry.space_group_name_H-M   'P 1'
#
loop_
_entity.id
_entity.type
_entity.pdbx_description
1 polymer ?
#
loop_
_entity_poly.entity_id
_entity_poly.type
_entity_poly.pdbx_seq_one_letter_code
_entity_poly.pdbx_strand_id
1 'polypeptide(L)' 'MKVYLDNCSFNRPYDDHSQVIVRIESDAKMVIQEMIQKQEIELVWSFILEYENDKNPFNA' A
#
# COMPACT_ATOMS: atom_id res chain seq x y z
N MET A 1 -2.84 -7.44 -14.43
CA MET A 1 -3.71 -6.38 -13.85
C MET A 1 -2.85 -5.47 -13.00
N LYS A 2 -3.01 -4.15 -13.07
CA LYS A 2 -2.23 -3.18 -12.27
C LYS A 2 -3.06 -2.75 -11.07
N VAL A 3 -2.46 -2.74 -9.88
CA VAL A 3 -3.15 -2.36 -8.64
C VAL A 3 -2.34 -1.29 -7.92
N TYR A 4 -3.02 -0.22 -7.52
CA TYR A 4 -2.47 0.83 -6.68
C TYR A 4 -2.86 0.56 -5.22
N LEU A 5 -1.88 0.57 -4.32
CA LEU A 5 -2.12 0.47 -2.88
C LEU A 5 -1.81 1.82 -2.23
N ASP A 6 -2.77 2.31 -1.46
CA ASP A 6 -2.56 3.48 -0.60
C ASP A 6 -1.63 3.11 0.58
N ASN A 7 -0.89 4.09 1.09
CA ASN A 7 0.06 3.92 2.19
C ASN A 7 -0.63 3.38 3.45
N CYS A 8 -1.87 3.84 3.72
CA CYS A 8 -2.65 3.36 4.85
C CYS A 8 -2.96 1.85 4.79
N SER A 9 -3.12 1.29 3.58
CA SER A 9 -3.36 -0.14 3.38
C SER A 9 -2.17 -1.01 3.78
N PHE A 10 -0.95 -0.47 3.76
CA PHE A 10 0.23 -1.19 4.27
C PHE A 10 0.26 -1.28 5.80
N ASN A 11 -0.35 -0.32 6.49
CA ASN A 11 -0.39 -0.26 7.95
C ASN A 11 -1.52 -1.10 8.56
N ARG A 12 -2.57 -1.40 7.79
CA ARG A 12 -3.74 -2.19 8.26
C ARG A 12 -3.41 -3.49 9.01
N PRO A 13 -2.44 -4.32 8.58
CA PRO A 13 -2.02 -5.52 9.32
C PRO A 13 -1.48 -5.26 10.73
N TYR A 14 -1.07 -4.03 11.04
CA TYR A 14 -0.51 -3.63 12.33
C TYR A 14 -1.51 -2.89 13.22
N ASP A 15 -2.72 -2.60 12.72
CA ASP A 15 -3.78 -1.95 13.49
C ASP A 15 -4.34 -2.90 14.58
N ASP A 16 -5.22 -2.40 15.45
CA ASP A 16 -5.86 -3.22 16.48
C ASP A 16 -6.82 -4.26 15.86
N HIS A 17 -6.47 -5.53 16.01
CA HIS A 17 -7.23 -6.68 15.51
C HIS A 17 -8.42 -7.06 16.40
N SER A 18 -8.73 -6.28 17.44
CA SER A 18 -9.96 -6.46 18.23
C SER A 18 -11.22 -6.34 17.37
N GLN A 19 -11.14 -5.56 16.29
CA GLN A 19 -12.22 -5.39 15.32
C GLN A 19 -12.12 -6.41 14.18
N VAL A 20 -13.21 -7.13 13.93
CA VAL A 20 -13.28 -8.15 12.86
C VAL A 20 -12.99 -7.56 11.47
N ILE A 21 -13.40 -6.31 11.22
CA ILE A 21 -13.17 -5.62 9.95
C ILE A 21 -11.67 -5.47 9.69
N VAL A 22 -10.91 -5.00 10.68
CA VAL A 22 -9.45 -4.82 10.57
C VAL A 22 -8.75 -6.14 10.25
N ARG A 23 -9.22 -7.25 10.83
CA ARG A 23 -8.68 -8.58 10.54
C ARG A 23 -8.93 -9.00 9.09
N ILE A 24 -10.17 -8.85 8.61
CA ILE A 24 -10.53 -9.20 7.22
C ILE A 24 -9.76 -8.33 6.22
N GLU A 25 -9.63 -7.02 6.49
CA GLU A 25 -8.85 -6.10 5.66
C GLU A 25 -7.37 -6.49 5.62
N SER A 26 -6.81 -6.89 6.77
CA SER A 26 -5.43 -7.35 6.88
C SER A 26 -5.19 -8.63 6.08
N ASP A 27 -6.09 -9.61 6.19
CA ASP A 27 -6.00 -10.87 5.46
C ASP A 27 -6.13 -10.64 3.94
N ALA A 28 -7.09 -9.81 3.52
CA ALA A 28 -7.25 -9.44 2.11
C ALA A 28 -5.99 -8.77 1.55
N LYS A 29 -5.36 -7.87 2.31
CA LYS A 29 -4.07 -7.27 1.94
C LYS A 29 -2.97 -8.31 1.80
N MET A 30 -2.88 -9.28 2.71
CA MET A 30 -1.88 -10.36 2.64
C MET A 30 -2.02 -11.19 1.37
N VAL A 31 -3.26 -11.52 0.98
CA VAL A 31 -3.54 -12.22 -0.30
C VAL A 31 -3.08 -11.38 -1.49
N ILE A 32 -3.41 -10.09 -1.52
CA ILE A 32 -2.97 -9.19 -2.59
C ILE A 32 -1.43 -9.15 -2.68
N GLN A 33 -0.74 -9.13 -1.54
CA GLN A 33 0.73 -9.16 -1.52
C GLN A 33 1.31 -10.48 -2.03
N GLU A 34 0.71 -11.62 -1.69
CA GLU A 34 1.12 -12.91 -2.22
C GLU A 34 0.97 -12.97 -3.74
N MET A 35 -0.14 -12.45 -4.27
CA MET A 35 -0.37 -12.38 -5.72
C MET A 35 0.63 -11.44 -6.43
N ILE A 36 1.02 -10.33 -5.77
CA ILE A 36 2.11 -9.45 -6.26
C ILE A 36 3.44 -10.21 -6.29
N GLN A 37 3.77 -10.97 -5.25
CA GLN A 37 5.00 -11.76 -5.19
C GLN A 37 5.05 -12.85 -6.27
N LYS A 38 3.89 -13.44 -6.61
CA LYS A 38 3.74 -14.40 -7.71
C LYS A 38 3.72 -13.76 -9.10
N GLN A 39 3.87 -12.43 -9.19
CA GLN A 39 3.81 -11.65 -10.43
C GLN A 39 2.47 -11.78 -11.18
N GLU A 40 1.41 -12.21 -10.50
CA GLU A 40 0.04 -12.27 -11.06
C GLU A 40 -0.57 -10.87 -11.17
N ILE A 41 -0.14 -9.97 -10.28
CA ILE A 41 -0.57 -8.58 -10.20
C ILE A 41 0.67 -7.69 -10.16
N GLU A 42 0.65 -6.61 -10.93
CA GLU A 42 1.70 -5.59 -10.91
C GLU A 42 1.30 -4.50 -9.92
N LEU A 43 2.09 -4.35 -8.85
CA LEU A 43 1.94 -3.24 -7.92
C LEU A 43 2.44 -1.96 -8.61
N VAL A 44 1.55 -0.99 -8.77
CA VAL A 44 1.91 0.33 -9.25
C VAL A 44 1.84 1.32 -8.10
N TRP A 45 2.91 2.06 -7.89
CA TRP A 45 2.92 3.23 -7.02
C TRP A 45 2.92 4.49 -7.90
N SER A 46 2.33 5.57 -7.40
CA SER A 46 2.30 6.83 -8.12
C SER A 46 3.55 7.59 -7.72
N PHE A 47 4.32 7.97 -8.72
CA PHE A 47 5.45 8.90 -8.65
C PHE A 47 5.05 10.29 -8.11
N ILE A 48 3.78 10.51 -7.71
CA ILE A 48 3.26 11.78 -7.20
C ILE A 48 3.91 12.19 -5.87
N LEU A 49 4.33 11.22 -5.05
CA LEU A 49 5.12 11.51 -3.84
C LEU A 49 6.57 11.93 -4.16
N GLU A 50 7.18 11.42 -5.24
CA GLU A 50 8.48 11.91 -5.73
C GLU A 50 8.33 13.29 -6.38
N TYR A 51 7.26 13.53 -7.14
CA TYR A 51 6.97 14.82 -7.77
C TYR A 51 6.63 15.94 -6.77
N GLU A 52 5.91 15.65 -5.68
CA GLU A 52 5.67 16.64 -4.62
C GLU A 52 6.94 16.95 -3.82
N ASN A 53 7.81 15.95 -3.57
CA ASN A 53 9.10 16.18 -2.92
C ASN A 53 10.08 16.96 -3.80
N ASP A 54 10.11 16.73 -5.12
CA ASP A 54 10.98 17.45 -6.06
C ASP A 54 10.57 18.93 -6.26
N LYS A 55 9.32 19.28 -5.89
CA LYS A 55 8.82 20.66 -5.88
C LYS A 55 8.98 21.38 -4.55
N ASN A 56 9.61 20.76 -3.55
CA ASN A 56 9.87 21.41 -2.27
C ASN A 56 11.03 22.42 -2.45
N PRO A 57 10.82 23.74 -2.27
CA PRO A 57 11.84 24.76 -2.56
C PRO A 57 12.97 24.85 -1.52
N PHE A 58 13.08 23.90 -0.59
CA PHE A 58 14.15 23.85 0.40
C PHE A 58 15.17 22.77 0.04
N ASN A 59 15.94 23.05 -1.01
CA ASN A 59 17.36 22.74 -0.97
C ASN A 59 18.01 23.78 -0.06
N ALA A 60 18.38 23.36 1.15
CA ALA A 60 19.31 24.07 2.02
C ALA A 60 20.24 23.05 2.69
#